data_AF-A0A4R5TT50-F1
#
_entry.id   AF-A0A4R5TT50-F1
#
_cell.length_a   1.000
_cell.length_b   1.000
_cell.length_c   1.000
_cell.angle_alpha   90.00
_cell.angle_beta   90.00
_cell.angle_gamma   90.00
#
_symmetry.space_group_name_H-M   'P 1'
#
loop_
_entity.id
_entity.type
_entity.pdbx_description
1 polymer ?
#
loop_
_entity_poly.entity_id
_entity_poly.type
_entity_poly.pdbx_seq_one_letter_code
_entity_poly.pdbx_strand_id
1 'polypeptide(L)'
;MKADRAVTAGFLVAAALLMSACSVGVGASMGAAAGPAVSQEPAVGGYEGWWNSTPVSGDISGLPKETVAVRTDTGEIVDASARDENGQAAAVDPDDVEYSVVVNPAWPEQSVVIIDTETDEVIESFRVDASGTPLR
;
A
#
# COMPACT_ATOMS: atom_id res chain seq x y z
N MET A 1 2.77 -65.92 -38.08
CA MET A 1 4.22 -65.88 -37.75
C MET A 1 4.41 -64.58 -36.96
N LYS A 2 4.48 -64.58 -35.60
CA LYS A 2 5.68 -64.74 -34.74
C LYS A 2 6.87 -63.97 -35.32
N ALA A 3 7.46 -62.94 -34.71
CA ALA A 3 8.09 -62.85 -33.37
C ALA A 3 8.38 -61.34 -33.10
N ASP A 4 8.06 -60.76 -31.94
CA ASP A 4 8.82 -60.68 -30.67
C ASP A 4 9.51 -59.32 -30.43
N ARG A 5 8.94 -58.60 -29.45
CA ARG A 5 9.52 -57.85 -28.32
C ARG A 5 11.01 -57.41 -28.37
N ALA A 6 11.26 -56.17 -27.93
CA ALA A 6 12.08 -55.89 -26.74
C ALA A 6 11.95 -54.42 -26.26
N VAL A 7 11.63 -54.29 -24.96
CA VAL A 7 11.78 -53.10 -24.12
C VAL A 7 13.20 -53.13 -23.54
N THR A 8 13.88 -51.99 -23.44
CA THR A 8 15.01 -51.85 -22.51
C THR A 8 15.00 -50.48 -21.83
N ALA A 9 14.72 -50.52 -20.52
CA ALA A 9 15.03 -49.49 -19.55
C ALA A 9 16.50 -49.60 -19.09
N GLY A 10 17.11 -48.51 -18.65
CA GLY A 10 18.36 -48.51 -17.90
C GLY A 10 18.53 -47.18 -17.16
N PHE A 11 18.20 -47.02 -15.87
CA PHE A 11 18.84 -47.45 -14.61
C PHE A 11 20.02 -46.58 -14.13
N LEU A 12 20.05 -46.39 -12.80
CA LEU A 12 21.11 -45.88 -11.89
C LEU A 12 20.96 -44.38 -11.53
N VAL A 13 20.36 -44.00 -10.39
CA VAL A 13 20.67 -44.26 -8.95
C VAL A 13 22.05 -43.76 -8.53
N ALA A 14 22.05 -42.69 -7.73
CA ALA A 14 23.03 -42.49 -6.67
C ALA A 14 22.33 -41.84 -5.47
N ALA A 15 21.89 -42.68 -4.55
CA ALA A 15 21.51 -42.29 -3.20
C ALA A 15 22.79 -41.98 -2.40
N ALA A 16 22.89 -40.77 -1.84
CA ALA A 16 23.89 -40.45 -0.83
C ALA A 16 23.21 -40.46 0.54
N LEU A 17 23.59 -41.44 1.36
CA LEU A 17 23.19 -41.66 2.74
C LEU A 17 23.90 -40.67 3.67
N LEU A 18 23.09 -39.99 4.49
CA LEU A 18 23.23 -39.72 5.93
C LEU A 18 24.65 -39.66 6.54
N MET A 19 24.96 -38.48 7.10
CA MET A 19 25.73 -38.38 8.35
C MET A 19 24.89 -37.59 9.36
N SER A 20 24.45 -38.34 10.37
CA SER A 20 23.74 -37.88 11.55
C SER A 20 24.72 -37.23 12.53
N ALA A 21 24.44 -36.00 12.94
CA ALA A 21 25.07 -35.40 14.11
C ALA A 21 23.99 -34.82 15.03
N CYS A 22 23.81 -35.48 16.17
CA CYS A 22 22.94 -35.03 17.24
C CYS A 22 23.60 -33.83 17.96
N SER A 23 22.98 -32.66 17.87
CA SER A 23 23.11 -31.63 18.88
C SER A 23 21.71 -31.38 19.47
N VAL A 24 21.54 -31.81 20.72
CA VAL A 24 20.37 -31.50 21.54
C VAL A 24 20.47 -30.02 21.91
N GLY A 25 19.66 -29.19 21.28
CA GLY A 25 19.44 -27.79 21.63
C GLY A 25 17.95 -27.51 21.52
N VAL A 26 17.30 -27.35 22.67
CA VAL A 26 15.87 -27.04 22.78
C VAL A 26 15.60 -25.68 22.14
N GLY A 27 14.72 -25.65 21.14
CA GLY A 27 14.24 -24.44 20.48
C GLY A 27 13.24 -24.80 19.41
N ALA A 28 12.00 -25.08 19.79
CA ALA A 28 10.91 -25.27 18.86
C ALA A 28 10.60 -23.92 18.17
N SER A 29 11.07 -23.73 16.94
CA SER A 29 10.44 -22.81 16.01
C SER A 29 9.80 -23.65 14.91
N MET A 30 8.54 -24.04 15.16
CA MET A 30 7.66 -24.48 14.08
C MET A 30 7.72 -23.44 12.98
N GLY A 31 8.11 -23.87 11.78
CA GLY A 31 7.88 -23.11 10.57
C GLY A 31 6.40 -22.78 10.49
N ALA A 32 6.07 -21.52 10.75
CA ALA A 32 4.78 -20.98 10.41
C ALA A 32 4.67 -21.08 8.89
N ALA A 33 3.81 -21.98 8.42
CA ALA A 33 3.32 -21.94 7.06
C ALA A 33 2.86 -20.51 6.78
N ALA A 34 3.46 -19.87 5.78
CA ALA A 34 3.00 -18.60 5.27
C ALA A 34 1.56 -18.78 4.81
N GLY A 35 0.61 -18.39 5.66
CA GLY A 35 -0.76 -18.13 5.23
C GLY A 35 -0.71 -17.07 4.13
N PRO A 36 -1.72 -17.02 3.24
CA PRO A 36 -1.80 -15.95 2.27
C PRO A 36 -1.64 -14.62 3.00
N ALA A 37 -0.72 -13.77 2.52
CA ALA A 37 -0.58 -12.41 3.01
C ALA A 37 -1.98 -11.80 2.95
N VAL A 38 -2.54 -11.49 4.12
CA VAL A 38 -3.74 -10.67 4.19
C VAL A 38 -3.31 -9.37 3.54
N SER A 39 -3.85 -9.05 2.37
CA SER A 39 -3.83 -7.69 1.85
C SER A 39 -4.39 -6.85 2.98
N GLN A 40 -3.52 -6.13 3.69
CA GLN A 40 -4.00 -5.07 4.57
C GLN A 40 -4.63 -4.08 3.60
N GLU A 41 -5.95 -4.01 3.51
CA GLU A 41 -6.59 -2.88 2.84
C GLU A 41 -6.14 -1.64 3.62
N PRO A 42 -5.29 -0.75 3.08
CA PRO A 42 -5.09 0.55 3.69
C PRO A 42 -6.01 1.48 2.91
N ALA A 43 -7.32 1.31 3.06
CA ALA A 43 -8.26 2.21 2.41
C ALA A 43 -9.00 2.98 3.49
N VAL A 44 -8.25 3.80 4.23
CA VAL A 44 -8.82 5.07 4.69
C VAL A 44 -8.84 6.02 3.49
N GLY A 45 -9.57 5.62 2.44
CA GLY A 45 -10.00 6.53 1.40
C GLY A 45 -11.29 7.20 1.88
N GLY A 46 -11.44 8.50 1.63
CA GLY A 46 -12.63 9.26 2.02
C GLY A 46 -12.35 10.49 2.89
N TYR A 47 -11.17 11.12 2.75
CA TYR A 47 -10.94 12.44 3.33
C TYR A 47 -11.63 13.52 2.49
N GLU A 48 -12.84 13.88 2.90
CA GLU A 48 -13.68 14.85 2.20
C GLU A 48 -13.55 16.26 2.78
N GLY A 49 -13.49 17.26 1.91
CA GLY A 49 -13.46 18.67 2.29
C GLY A 49 -13.69 19.63 1.12
N TRP A 50 -13.34 20.90 1.32
CA TRP A 50 -13.54 21.91 0.28
C TRP A 50 -12.57 21.73 -0.91
N TRP A 51 -11.39 21.16 -0.67
CA TRP A 51 -10.33 20.97 -1.66
C TRP A 51 -10.67 19.91 -2.73
N ASN A 52 -11.37 18.85 -2.36
CA ASN A 52 -11.81 17.78 -3.27
C ASN A 52 -13.30 17.89 -3.65
N SER A 53 -13.94 19.02 -3.35
CA SER A 53 -15.34 19.28 -3.73
C SER A 53 -15.46 19.76 -5.18
N THR A 54 -16.62 19.53 -5.81
CA THR A 54 -16.97 20.11 -7.11
C THR A 54 -17.99 21.25 -6.93
N PRO A 55 -17.59 22.52 -7.15
CA PRO A 55 -18.48 23.66 -6.92
C PRO A 55 -19.58 23.75 -7.96
N VAL A 56 -20.83 23.98 -7.52
CA VAL A 56 -21.99 24.12 -8.41
C VAL A 56 -21.88 25.33 -9.35
N SER A 57 -21.13 26.36 -8.97
CA SER A 57 -20.85 27.52 -9.81
C SER A 57 -19.94 27.20 -11.01
N GLY A 58 -19.20 26.10 -10.95
CA GLY A 58 -18.10 25.80 -11.87
C GLY A 58 -16.86 26.68 -11.67
N ASP A 59 -16.85 27.55 -10.66
CA ASP A 59 -15.68 28.38 -10.36
C ASP A 59 -14.67 27.56 -9.55
N ILE A 60 -13.57 27.20 -10.20
CA ILE A 60 -12.47 26.43 -9.62
C ILE A 60 -11.29 27.31 -9.17
N SER A 61 -11.46 28.63 -9.20
CA SER A 61 -10.39 29.56 -8.81
C SER A 61 -9.98 29.33 -7.37
N GLY A 62 -8.70 29.04 -7.14
CA GLY A 62 -8.15 28.79 -5.81
C GLY A 62 -8.41 27.39 -5.25
N LEU A 63 -8.99 26.48 -6.04
CA LEU A 63 -9.03 25.06 -5.69
C LEU A 63 -7.75 24.37 -6.18
N PRO A 64 -7.20 23.42 -5.39
CA PRO A 64 -6.05 22.63 -5.83
C PRO A 64 -6.42 21.77 -7.05
N LYS A 65 -5.43 21.54 -7.92
CA LYS A 65 -5.57 20.61 -9.05
C LYS A 65 -5.49 19.17 -8.59
N GLU A 66 -4.62 18.91 -7.62
CA GLU A 66 -4.44 17.59 -7.02
C GLU A 66 -4.09 17.77 -5.54
N THR A 67 -4.63 16.89 -4.72
CA THR A 67 -4.32 16.82 -3.30
C THR A 67 -4.02 15.40 -2.88
N VAL A 68 -3.11 15.26 -1.93
CA VAL A 68 -2.82 13.99 -1.26
C VAL A 68 -3.14 14.10 0.23
N ALA A 69 -3.68 13.01 0.78
CA ALA A 69 -3.83 12.83 2.21
C ALA A 69 -2.67 11.97 2.71
N VAL A 70 -1.85 12.52 3.61
CA VAL A 70 -0.62 11.89 4.09
C VAL A 70 -0.71 11.61 5.58
N ARG A 71 -0.43 10.37 5.98
CA ARG A 71 -0.26 10.00 7.38
C ARG A 71 1.03 10.57 7.95
N THR A 72 0.92 11.37 9.01
CA THR A 72 2.08 12.11 9.55
C THR A 72 3.11 11.22 10.25
N ASP A 73 2.71 10.03 10.69
CA ASP A 73 3.58 9.08 11.40
C ASP A 73 4.38 8.15 10.48
N THR A 74 3.93 7.98 9.23
CA THR A 74 4.55 7.07 8.26
C THR A 74 5.03 7.79 7.00
N GLY A 75 4.46 8.95 6.68
CA GLY A 75 4.64 9.62 5.40
C GLY A 75 3.90 8.96 4.24
N GLU A 76 3.04 7.98 4.52
CA GLU A 76 2.26 7.24 3.52
C GLU A 76 1.13 8.12 2.96
N ILE A 77 0.98 8.13 1.63
CA ILE A 77 -0.20 8.68 0.96
C ILE A 77 -1.32 7.64 1.08
N VAL A 78 -2.42 8.01 1.74
CA VAL A 78 -3.56 7.11 2.01
C VAL A 78 -4.80 7.47 1.20
N ASP A 79 -4.84 8.66 0.62
CA ASP A 79 -5.92 9.12 -0.26
C ASP A 79 -5.36 10.17 -1.23
N ALA A 80 -5.98 10.28 -2.39
CA ALA A 80 -5.63 11.27 -3.40
C ALA A 80 -6.86 11.69 -4.20
N SER A 81 -6.89 12.96 -4.59
CA SER A 81 -7.93 13.51 -5.44
C SER A 81 -7.31 14.41 -6.48
N ALA A 82 -7.76 14.29 -7.72
CA ALA A 82 -7.40 15.19 -8.81
C ALA A 82 -8.65 15.82 -9.43
N ARG A 83 -8.43 16.96 -10.08
CA ARG A 83 -9.47 17.73 -10.76
C ARG A 83 -9.25 17.69 -12.27
N ASP A 84 -10.31 17.38 -13.01
CA ASP A 84 -10.29 17.39 -14.47
C ASP A 84 -10.37 18.82 -15.05
N GLU A 85 -10.30 18.92 -16.38
CA GLU A 85 -10.39 20.20 -17.10
C GLU A 85 -11.74 20.93 -16.92
N ASN A 86 -12.80 20.22 -16.51
CA ASN A 86 -14.12 20.77 -16.25
C ASN A 86 -14.30 21.18 -14.79
N GLY A 87 -13.27 20.99 -13.97
CA GLY A 87 -13.34 21.30 -12.55
C GLY A 87 -13.97 20.20 -11.71
N GLN A 88 -14.23 19.02 -12.26
CA GLN A 88 -14.76 17.89 -11.52
C GLN A 88 -13.63 17.24 -10.72
N ALA A 89 -13.79 17.18 -9.40
CA ALA A 89 -12.89 16.43 -8.54
C ALA A 89 -13.25 14.94 -8.56
N ALA A 90 -12.24 14.09 -8.56
CA ALA A 90 -12.36 12.63 -8.52
C ALA A 90 -11.23 12.03 -7.69
N ALA A 91 -11.53 10.92 -7.00
CA ALA A 91 -10.52 10.13 -6.33
C ALA A 91 -9.52 9.54 -7.35
N VAL A 92 -8.26 9.49 -6.95
CA VAL A 92 -7.15 8.89 -7.68
C VAL A 92 -6.54 7.80 -6.81
N ASP A 93 -6.03 6.73 -7.42
CA ASP A 93 -5.30 5.72 -6.67
C ASP A 93 -4.00 6.36 -6.11
N PRO A 94 -3.74 6.28 -4.79
CA PRO A 94 -2.50 6.81 -4.21
C PRO A 94 -1.21 6.34 -4.90
N ASP A 95 -1.20 5.13 -5.44
CA ASP A 95 -0.03 4.56 -6.14
C ASP A 95 0.20 5.20 -7.53
N ASP A 96 -0.81 5.85 -8.10
CA ASP A 96 -0.74 6.53 -9.39
C ASP A 96 -0.31 8.02 -9.27
N VAL A 97 -0.15 8.53 -8.04
CA VAL A 97 0.21 9.94 -7.82
C VAL A 97 1.72 10.14 -7.96
N GLU A 98 2.12 11.07 -8.85
CA GLU A 98 3.52 11.48 -9.02
C GLU A 98 3.94 12.54 -8.00
N TYR A 99 3.80 12.25 -6.70
CA TYR A 99 4.13 13.15 -5.59
C TYR A 99 5.11 12.51 -4.60
N SER A 100 6.19 13.22 -4.26
CA SER A 100 7.19 12.76 -3.28
C SER A 100 7.00 13.48 -1.95
N VAL A 101 6.44 12.77 -0.98
CA VAL A 101 6.21 13.31 0.38
C VAL A 101 7.53 13.62 1.07
N VAL A 102 7.71 14.88 1.47
CA VAL A 102 8.79 15.30 2.38
C VAL A 102 8.21 15.41 3.79
N VAL A 103 8.43 14.37 4.60
CA VAL A 103 7.91 14.33 5.98
C VAL A 103 8.46 15.51 6.79
N ASN A 104 7.56 16.29 7.38
CA ASN A 104 7.90 17.44 8.22
C ASN A 104 7.72 17.11 9.70
N PRO A 105 8.78 17.17 10.53
CA PRO A 105 8.69 16.93 11.97
C PRO A 105 7.77 17.89 12.74
N ALA A 106 7.38 19.01 12.14
CA ALA A 106 6.44 19.97 12.72
C ALA A 106 4.96 19.62 12.46
N TRP A 107 4.67 18.61 11.63
CA TRP A 107 3.30 18.16 11.41
C TRP A 107 2.68 17.59 12.69
N PRO A 108 1.35 17.72 12.86
CA PRO A 108 0.67 17.17 14.03
C PRO A 108 0.84 15.65 14.07
N GLU A 109 1.21 15.12 15.24
CA GLU A 109 1.31 13.68 15.45
C GLU A 109 -0.07 12.99 15.30
N GLN A 110 -0.07 11.71 14.93
CA GLN A 110 -1.27 10.88 14.81
C GLN A 110 -2.38 11.58 14.00
N SER A 111 -1.98 12.12 12.86
CA SER A 111 -2.85 12.93 12.01
C SER A 111 -2.69 12.53 10.56
N VAL A 112 -3.65 12.96 9.76
CA VAL A 112 -3.50 13.05 8.32
C VAL A 112 -3.46 14.52 7.94
N VAL A 113 -2.53 14.88 7.07
CA VAL A 113 -2.43 16.21 6.47
C VAL A 113 -2.88 16.14 5.02
N ILE A 114 -3.63 17.14 4.59
CA ILE A 114 -4.01 17.33 3.19
C ILE A 114 -3.03 18.31 2.58
N ILE A 115 -2.36 17.91 1.51
CA ILE A 115 -1.33 18.70 0.83
C ILE A 115 -1.83 19.03 -0.58
N ASP A 116 -1.71 20.29 -0.98
CA ASP A 116 -1.81 20.70 -2.38
C ASP A 116 -0.48 20.38 -3.09
N THR A 117 -0.51 19.45 -4.05
CA THR A 117 0.71 18.96 -4.70
C THR A 117 1.36 19.98 -5.64
N GLU A 118 0.64 21.04 -6.03
CA GLU A 118 1.20 22.12 -6.86
C GLU A 118 2.04 23.10 -6.04
N THR A 119 1.67 23.31 -4.77
CA THR A 119 2.28 24.33 -3.89
C THR A 119 3.10 23.75 -2.75
N ASP A 120 3.03 22.43 -2.51
CA ASP A 120 3.61 21.75 -1.34
C ASP A 120 3.05 22.26 0.00
N GLU A 121 1.90 22.94 -0.02
CA GLU A 121 1.29 23.50 1.19
C GLU A 121 0.34 22.50 1.85
N VAL A 122 0.45 22.38 3.18
CA VAL A 122 -0.59 21.71 3.99
C VAL A 122 -1.78 22.64 4.09
N ILE A 123 -2.91 22.23 3.53
CA ILE A 123 -4.14 23.02 3.46
C ILE A 123 -5.20 22.60 4.48
N GLU A 124 -5.09 21.39 5.04
CA GLU A 124 -5.94 20.91 6.14
C GLU A 124 -5.22 19.82 6.95
N SER A 125 -5.66 19.59 8.19
CA SER A 125 -5.22 18.44 8.98
C SER A 125 -6.31 17.86 9.85
N PHE A 126 -6.30 16.54 10.01
CA PHE A 126 -7.24 15.80 10.84
C PHE A 126 -6.50 14.94 11.84
N ARG A 127 -6.90 14.98 13.12
CA ARG A 127 -6.47 13.93 14.04
C ARG A 127 -7.13 12.62 13.65
N VAL A 128 -6.37 11.54 13.72
CA VAL A 128 -6.85 10.20 13.38
C VAL A 128 -6.56 9.21 14.49
N ASP A 129 -7.32 8.12 14.55
CA ASP A 129 -6.95 6.98 15.38
C ASP A 129 -5.86 6.12 14.69
N ALA A 130 -5.48 5.00 15.33
CA ALA A 130 -4.46 4.10 14.81
C ALA A 130 -4.84 3.42 13.48
N SER A 131 -6.13 3.42 13.10
CA SER A 131 -6.59 2.92 11.80
C SER A 131 -6.53 3.99 10.71
N GLY A 132 -6.27 5.25 11.05
CA GLY A 132 -6.37 6.40 10.15
C GLY A 132 -7.76 7.05 10.14
N THR A 133 -8.74 6.51 10.87
CA THR A 133 -10.09 7.11 10.89
C THR A 133 -10.08 8.48 11.57
N PRO A 134 -10.66 9.54 10.96
CA PRO A 134 -10.77 10.86 11.59
C PRO A 134 -11.51 10.82 12.93
N LEU A 135 -10.93 11.46 13.93
CA LEU A 135 -11.57 11.67 15.23
C LEU A 135 -12.57 12.83 15.14
N ARG A 136 -13.79 12.62 15.64
CA ARG A 136 -14.83 13.66 15.75
C ARG A 136 -14.86 14.31 17.13
#